data_AF-A0A7S0Z2F7-F1
#
_entry.id   AF-A0A7S0Z2F7-F1
#
_cell.length_a   1.000
_cell.length_b   1.000
_cell.length_c   1.000
_cell.angle_alpha   90.00
_cell.angle_beta   90.00
_cell.angle_gamma   90.00
#
_symmetry.space_group_name_H-M   'P 1'
#
loop_
_entity.id
_entity.type
_entity.pdbx_description
1 polymer ?
#
loop_
_entity_poly.entity_id
_entity_poly.type
_entity_poly.pdbx_seq_one_letter_code
_entity_poly.pdbx_strand_id
1 'polypeptide(L)'
;GESPPLPVLCGMLGGSPDSDEVRMLTGKAPIPVKDLVWIDAWEAAGEGHGDTWSSSNPFAAAELLPSKRTSYVLAPPPAAGGRGHVTKASVFANSLIPGSLPPSCHYGVVADIRY
;
A
#
# COMPACT_ATOMS: atom_id res chain seq x y z
N GLY A 1 -20.89 23.42 -6.97
CA GLY A 1 -21.32 22.21 -6.24
C GLY A 1 -20.10 21.62 -5.57
N GLU A 2 -20.26 20.98 -4.42
CA GLU A 2 -19.16 20.32 -3.71
C GLU A 2 -18.61 19.16 -4.55
N SER A 3 -17.29 19.02 -4.63
CA SER A 3 -16.68 17.85 -5.27
C SER A 3 -17.05 16.60 -4.47
N PRO A 4 -17.33 15.45 -5.12
CA PRO A 4 -17.62 14.20 -4.40
C PRO A 4 -16.45 13.82 -3.47
N PRO A 5 -16.65 12.95 -2.48
CA PRO A 5 -15.57 12.45 -1.63
C PRO A 5 -14.55 11.64 -2.45
N LEU A 6 -13.28 11.68 -2.04
CA LEU A 6 -12.20 10.88 -2.64
C LEU A 6 -12.02 9.63 -1.75
N PRO A 7 -12.62 8.50 -2.09
CA PRO A 7 -12.49 7.32 -1.25
C PRO A 7 -11.06 6.80 -1.35
N VAL A 8 -10.47 6.41 -0.23
CA VAL A 8 -9.15 5.76 -0.16
C VAL A 8 -9.32 4.51 0.67
N LEU A 9 -8.86 3.38 0.16
CA LEU A 9 -8.80 2.12 0.90
C LEU A 9 -7.35 1.92 1.37
N CYS A 10 -7.13 1.81 2.68
CA CYS A 10 -5.80 1.59 3.23
C CYS A 10 -5.81 0.58 4.38
N GLY A 11 -4.70 -0.13 4.53
CA GLY A 11 -4.53 -1.12 5.59
C GLY A 11 -3.71 -2.33 5.15
N MET A 12 -3.69 -3.34 6.01
CA MET A 12 -3.04 -4.61 5.75
C MET A 12 -4.01 -5.56 5.03
N LEU A 13 -3.67 -5.97 3.81
CA LEU A 13 -4.46 -6.95 3.04
C LEU A 13 -3.97 -8.39 3.23
N GLY A 14 -2.87 -8.60 3.97
CA GLY A 14 -2.35 -9.92 4.34
C GLY A 14 -1.47 -10.58 3.28
N GLY A 15 -1.79 -10.37 2.00
CA GLY A 15 -1.02 -10.88 0.86
C GLY A 15 -0.06 -9.87 0.21
N SER A 16 0.88 -10.45 -0.54
CA SER A 16 1.78 -9.75 -1.45
C SER A 16 1.05 -9.25 -2.71
N PRO A 17 1.67 -8.41 -3.55
CA PRO A 17 0.97 -7.79 -4.69
C PRO A 17 0.43 -8.78 -5.73
N ASP A 18 0.93 -10.02 -5.70
CA ASP A 18 0.53 -11.15 -6.52
C ASP A 18 -0.62 -11.98 -5.91
N SER A 19 -1.04 -11.70 -4.68
CA SER A 19 -2.18 -12.39 -4.06
C SER A 19 -3.50 -12.04 -4.74
N ASP A 20 -4.45 -12.97 -4.69
CA ASP A 20 -5.73 -12.83 -5.39
C ASP A 20 -6.50 -11.59 -4.90
N GLU A 21 -6.54 -11.34 -3.59
CA GLU A 21 -7.24 -10.18 -3.04
C GLU A 21 -6.67 -8.85 -3.55
N VAL A 22 -5.35 -8.72 -3.68
CA VAL A 22 -4.71 -7.51 -4.20
C VAL A 22 -4.93 -7.38 -5.71
N ARG A 23 -4.77 -8.48 -6.44
CA ARG A 23 -4.98 -8.51 -7.89
C ARG A 23 -6.43 -8.22 -8.27
N MET A 24 -7.39 -8.71 -7.51
CA MET A 24 -8.81 -8.41 -7.70
C MET A 24 -9.09 -6.93 -7.46
N LEU A 25 -8.57 -6.34 -6.38
CA LEU A 25 -8.77 -4.91 -6.08
C LEU A 25 -8.10 -3.98 -7.10
N THR A 26 -7.03 -4.43 -7.76
CA THR A 26 -6.27 -3.65 -8.75
C THR A 26 -6.60 -3.99 -10.20
N GLY A 27 -7.64 -4.80 -10.45
CA GLY A 27 -8.09 -5.15 -11.80
C GLY A 27 -7.16 -6.10 -12.58
N LYS A 28 -6.21 -6.76 -11.89
CA LYS A 28 -5.27 -7.76 -12.44
C LYS A 28 -5.79 -9.21 -12.32
N ALA A 29 -6.99 -9.38 -11.80
CA ALA A 29 -7.76 -10.62 -11.71
C ALA A 29 -9.26 -10.29 -11.84
N PRO A 30 -10.16 -11.28 -12.03
CA PRO A 30 -11.60 -11.03 -12.09
C PRO A 30 -12.11 -10.25 -10.87
N ILE A 31 -12.71 -9.08 -11.11
CA ILE A 31 -13.12 -8.16 -10.05
C ILE A 31 -14.42 -8.63 -9.38
N PRO A 32 -14.56 -8.47 -8.04
CA PRO A 32 -15.74 -8.95 -7.30
C PRO A 32 -16.95 -8.04 -7.50
N VAL A 33 -16.72 -6.78 -7.89
CA VAL A 33 -17.74 -5.76 -8.13
C VAL A 33 -17.41 -5.06 -9.45
N LYS A 34 -18.40 -4.98 -10.35
CA LYS A 34 -18.23 -4.34 -11.66
C LYS A 34 -17.77 -2.88 -11.48
N ASP A 35 -16.78 -2.47 -12.29
CA ASP A 35 -16.19 -1.13 -12.34
C ASP A 35 -15.48 -0.66 -11.05
N LEU A 36 -15.35 -1.51 -10.02
CA LEU A 36 -14.58 -1.20 -8.81
C LEU A 36 -13.13 -1.65 -8.99
N VAL A 37 -12.26 -0.73 -9.41
CA VAL A 37 -10.81 -0.95 -9.54
C VAL A 37 -10.08 0.18 -8.84
N TRP A 38 -9.06 -0.16 -8.07
CA TRP A 38 -8.19 0.78 -7.38
C TRP A 38 -6.81 0.85 -8.01
N ILE A 39 -6.17 2.01 -7.84
CA ILE A 39 -4.76 2.25 -8.13
C ILE A 39 -3.96 1.97 -6.87
N ASP A 40 -3.05 1.01 -6.93
CA ASP A 40 -2.07 0.80 -5.86
C ASP A 40 -1.06 1.95 -5.85
N ALA A 41 -1.05 2.72 -4.76
CA ALA A 41 -0.17 3.88 -4.64
C ALA A 41 1.32 3.52 -4.71
N TRP A 42 1.70 2.35 -4.20
CA TRP A 42 3.10 1.91 -4.26
C TRP A 42 3.52 1.57 -5.68
N GLU A 43 2.67 0.87 -6.42
CA GLU A 43 2.95 0.57 -7.83
C GLU A 43 2.98 1.84 -8.68
N ALA A 44 2.12 2.81 -8.38
CA ALA A 44 2.03 4.06 -9.12
C ALA A 44 3.24 4.99 -8.90
N ALA A 45 3.75 5.08 -7.66
CA ALA A 45 4.71 6.12 -7.30
C ALA A 45 5.71 5.74 -6.18
N GLY A 46 5.87 4.45 -5.89
CA GLY A 46 6.85 3.92 -4.95
C GLY A 46 8.17 3.53 -5.63
N GLU A 47 9.20 3.26 -4.82
CA GLU A 47 10.53 2.87 -5.31
C GLU A 47 11.00 1.56 -4.67
N GLY A 48 11.40 0.60 -5.51
CA GLY A 48 11.86 -0.72 -5.05
C GLY A 48 10.72 -1.62 -4.57
N HIS A 49 11.05 -2.60 -3.72
CA HIS A 49 10.11 -3.66 -3.33
C HIS A 49 8.96 -3.18 -2.45
N GLY A 50 9.19 -2.17 -1.60
CA GLY A 50 8.16 -1.64 -0.71
C GLY A 50 7.78 -2.57 0.42
N ASP A 51 8.74 -3.32 0.96
CA ASP A 51 8.50 -4.26 2.05
C ASP A 51 7.92 -3.53 3.25
N THR A 52 6.67 -3.85 3.58
CA THR A 52 5.98 -3.36 4.79
C THR A 52 6.00 -4.40 5.89
N TRP A 53 6.56 -5.57 5.61
CA TRP A 53 6.90 -6.61 6.55
C TRP A 53 8.27 -7.14 6.12
N SER A 54 9.26 -7.12 7.00
CA SER A 54 10.66 -7.37 6.64
C SER A 54 11.35 -8.29 7.62
N SER A 55 12.10 -9.26 7.12
CA SER A 55 12.95 -10.14 7.95
C SER A 55 14.07 -9.41 8.69
N SER A 56 14.36 -8.15 8.33
CA SER A 56 15.27 -7.29 9.10
C SER A 56 14.62 -6.65 10.33
N ASN A 57 13.29 -6.69 10.44
CA ASN A 57 12.57 -6.28 11.63
C ASN A 57 12.55 -7.46 12.64
N PRO A 58 13.08 -7.30 13.86
CA PRO A 58 13.16 -8.40 14.83
C PRO A 58 11.79 -8.99 15.21
N PHE A 59 10.71 -8.21 15.18
CA PHE A 59 9.37 -8.73 15.48
C PHE A 59 8.78 -9.56 14.32
N ALA A 60 9.14 -9.23 13.08
CA ALA A 60 8.75 -10.00 11.91
C ALA A 60 9.64 -11.23 11.72
N ALA A 61 10.94 -11.10 12.01
CA ALA A 61 11.92 -12.17 11.84
C ALA A 61 11.56 -13.47 12.60
N ALA A 62 10.80 -13.36 13.69
CA ALA A 62 10.32 -14.50 14.47
C ALA A 62 9.45 -15.49 13.65
N GLU A 63 8.79 -15.02 12.59
CA GLU A 63 7.93 -15.86 11.74
C GLU A 63 8.72 -16.62 10.66
N LEU A 64 10.01 -16.30 10.46
CA LEU A 64 10.90 -16.95 9.48
C LEU A 64 10.40 -16.93 8.02
N LEU A 65 9.52 -15.99 7.69
CA LEU A 65 9.03 -15.79 6.32
C LEU A 65 9.89 -14.77 5.54
N PRO A 66 9.87 -14.80 4.20
CA PRO A 66 10.49 -13.77 3.37
C PRO A 66 9.84 -12.39 3.54
N SER A 67 10.62 -11.33 3.36
CA SER A 67 10.09 -9.96 3.30
C SER A 67 9.02 -9.82 2.22
N LYS A 68 7.99 -9.03 2.51
CA LYS A 68 6.85 -8.83 1.61
C LYS A 68 6.15 -7.51 1.85
N ARG A 69 5.47 -7.02 0.82
CA ARG A 69 4.52 -5.91 0.92
C ARG A 69 3.14 -6.45 1.27
N THR A 70 2.62 -6.04 2.42
CA THR A 70 1.32 -6.48 2.98
C THR A 70 0.40 -5.31 3.35
N SER A 71 0.96 -4.11 3.50
CA SER A 71 0.24 -2.87 3.77
C SER A 71 0.11 -2.05 2.49
N TYR A 72 -1.08 -1.51 2.24
CA TYR A 72 -1.43 -0.85 0.99
C TYR A 72 -2.15 0.49 1.26
N VAL A 73 -1.96 1.43 0.33
CA VAL A 73 -2.84 2.58 0.13
C VAL A 73 -3.34 2.49 -1.31
N LEU A 74 -4.65 2.34 -1.47
CA LEU A 74 -5.33 2.15 -2.74
C LEU A 74 -6.19 3.40 -3.01
N ALA A 75 -5.87 4.08 -4.11
CA ALA A 75 -6.51 5.31 -4.55
C ALA A 75 -7.52 5.02 -5.68
N PRO A 76 -8.55 5.86 -5.88
CA PRO A 76 -9.42 5.71 -7.04
C PRO A 76 -8.63 6.08 -8.32
N PRO A 77 -9.07 5.62 -9.51
CA PRO A 77 -8.49 6.08 -10.76
C PRO A 77 -8.52 7.62 -10.86
N PRO A 78 -7.49 8.26 -11.45
CA PRO A 78 -7.45 9.71 -11.59
C PRO A 78 -8.66 10.24 -12.36
N ALA A 79 -9.30 11.26 -11.82
CA ALA A 79 -10.41 11.98 -12.42
C ALA A 79 -9.95 13.29 -13.08
N ALA A 80 -10.90 14.02 -13.68
CA ALA A 80 -10.64 15.33 -14.27
C ALA A 80 -9.91 16.27 -13.30
N GLY A 81 -8.94 17.03 -13.80
CA GLY A 81 -8.09 17.90 -12.99
C GLY A 81 -7.00 17.17 -12.19
N GLY A 82 -6.87 15.85 -12.32
CA GLY A 82 -5.86 15.05 -11.64
C GLY A 82 -6.24 14.63 -10.22
N ARG A 83 -7.49 14.82 -9.82
CA ARG A 83 -8.02 14.34 -8.54
C ARG A 83 -7.89 12.81 -8.43
N GLY A 84 -7.33 12.30 -7.35
CA GLY A 84 -7.00 10.88 -7.17
C GLY A 84 -5.65 10.45 -7.73
N HIS A 85 -4.91 11.35 -8.42
CA HIS A 85 -3.57 11.06 -8.89
C HIS A 85 -2.60 10.93 -7.71
N VAL A 86 -2.04 9.72 -7.56
CA VAL A 86 -0.94 9.43 -6.63
C VAL A 86 0.35 10.02 -7.19
N THR A 87 1.00 10.90 -6.42
CA THR A 87 2.25 11.55 -6.85
C THR A 87 3.49 11.02 -6.15
N LYS A 88 3.32 10.32 -5.03
CA LYS A 88 4.41 9.74 -4.24
C LYS A 88 3.90 8.60 -3.38
N ALA A 89 4.70 7.57 -3.19
CA ALA A 89 4.51 6.58 -2.14
C ALA A 89 5.85 6.25 -1.45
N SER A 90 5.82 6.04 -0.14
CA SER A 90 7.00 5.69 0.66
C SER A 90 6.65 4.78 1.83
N VAL A 91 7.56 3.88 2.20
CA VAL A 91 7.40 3.07 3.42
C VAL A 91 7.67 3.96 4.63
N PHE A 92 6.83 3.85 5.65
CA PHE A 92 6.90 4.62 6.89
C PHE A 92 7.34 3.74 8.05
N ALA A 93 8.15 4.31 8.95
CA ALA A 93 8.69 3.65 10.14
C ALA A 93 9.52 2.38 9.87
N ASN A 94 10.19 2.32 8.71
CA ASN A 94 11.12 1.24 8.33
C ASN A 94 12.58 1.49 8.72
N SER A 95 12.89 2.64 9.32
CA SER A 95 14.23 2.93 9.83
C SER A 95 14.41 2.36 11.22
N LEU A 96 15.40 1.47 11.39
CA LEU A 96 15.87 1.06 12.70
C LEU A 96 16.70 2.20 13.30
N ILE A 97 16.21 2.84 14.36
CA ILE A 97 17.01 3.77 15.15
C ILE A 97 17.89 2.91 16.08
N PRO A 98 19.23 3.08 16.08
CA PRO A 98 20.10 2.29 16.94
C PRO A 98 19.68 2.36 18.40
N GLY A 99 19.52 1.20 19.04
CA GLY A 99 19.10 1.10 20.43
C GLY A 99 17.58 1.23 20.66
N SER A 100 16.76 1.39 19.61
CA SER A 100 15.30 1.34 19.73
C SER A 100 14.72 0.12 19.04
N LEU A 101 13.57 -0.34 19.55
CA LEU A 101 12.75 -1.31 18.86
C LEU A 101 11.87 -0.60 17.80
N PRO A 102 11.53 -1.27 16.69
CA PRO A 102 10.49 -0.79 15.79
C PRO A 102 9.16 -0.56 16.52
N PRO A 103 8.27 0.30 16.01
CA PRO A 103 6.96 0.49 16.64
C PRO A 103 6.02 -0.71 16.43
N SER A 104 6.29 -1.59 15.46
CA SER A 104 5.45 -2.73 15.10
C SER A 104 6.25 -3.76 14.30
N CYS A 105 5.73 -4.99 14.16
CA CYS A 105 6.21 -5.98 13.18
C CYS A 105 5.90 -5.59 11.73
N HIS A 106 5.04 -4.60 11.52
CA HIS A 106 4.73 -4.01 10.23
C HIS A 106 5.25 -2.58 10.12
N TYR A 107 5.66 -2.21 8.92
CA TYR A 107 5.88 -0.84 8.50
C TYR A 107 4.62 -0.30 7.80
N GLY A 108 4.48 1.03 7.80
CA GLY A 108 3.37 1.71 7.16
C GLY A 108 3.64 2.04 5.69
N VAL A 109 2.61 2.49 4.99
CA VAL A 109 2.73 3.14 3.67
C VAL A 109 2.14 4.54 3.78
N VAL A 110 2.87 5.52 3.27
CA VAL A 110 2.40 6.90 3.11
C VAL A 110 2.29 7.18 1.61
N ALA A 111 1.22 7.84 1.21
CA ALA A 111 1.00 8.25 -0.16
C ALA A 111 0.51 9.69 -0.25
N ASP A 112 1.06 10.44 -1.21
CA ASP A 112 0.59 11.78 -1.55
C ASP A 112 -0.42 11.66 -2.70
N ILE A 113 -1.65 12.12 -2.48
CA ILE A 113 -2.76 12.00 -3.44
C ILE A 113 -3.39 13.38 -3.66
N ARG A 114 -3.53 13.77 -4.93
CA ARG A 114 -4.15 15.05 -5.30
C ARG A 114 -5.65 15.02 -5.06
N TYR A 115 -6.21 16.10 -4.49
CA TYR A 115 -7.64 16.29 -4.27
C TYR A 115 -8.22 17.36 -5.18
#